data_AF-A0A4U2D8Z4-F1
#
_entry.id   AF-A0A4U2D8Z4-F1
#
_cell.length_a   1.000
_cell.length_b   1.000
_cell.length_c   1.000
_cell.angle_alpha   90.00
_cell.angle_beta   90.00
_cell.angle_gamma   90.00
#
_symmetry.space_group_name_H-M   'P 1'
#
loop_
_entity.id
_entity.type
_entity.pdbx_description
1 polymer ?
#
loop_
_entity_poly.entity_id
_entity_poly.type
_entity_poly.pdbx_seq_one_letter_code
_entity_poly.pdbx_strand_id
1 'polypeptide(L)' 'ATGFKTNDEIDTTYAKIVLTTEPLLEFNDKYVKVNADDELPNFEGDMSKVGELLELRFEVEDNLIQLIADSLAIPPGA' A
#
# COMPACT_ATOMS: atom_id res chain seq x y z
N ALA A 1 6.53 -26.25 9.29
CA ALA A 1 5.91 -24.91 9.26
C ALA A 1 7.03 -23.89 9.39
N THR A 2 7.05 -22.84 8.58
CA THR A 2 7.89 -21.67 8.88
C THR A 2 7.52 -21.20 10.29
N GLY A 3 8.47 -20.70 11.09
CA GLY A 3 8.19 -20.22 12.44
C GLY A 3 7.26 -18.99 12.49
N PHE A 4 6.76 -18.54 11.34
CA PHE A 4 5.89 -17.39 11.19
C PHE A 4 4.63 -17.52 12.04
N LYS A 5 4.40 -16.52 12.88
CA LYS A 5 3.13 -16.27 13.54
C LYS A 5 2.68 -14.86 13.21
N THR A 6 1.45 -14.73 12.71
CA THR A 6 0.80 -13.42 12.63
C THR A 6 0.44 -12.91 14.03
N ASN A 7 0.19 -11.62 14.14
CA ASN A 7 -0.31 -10.95 15.34
C ASN A 7 -1.20 -9.77 14.94
N ASP A 8 -1.86 -9.17 15.92
CA ASP A 8 -2.78 -8.04 15.70
C ASP A 8 -2.10 -6.85 15.00
N GLU A 9 -0.79 -6.66 15.22
CA GLU A 9 -0.01 -5.58 14.61
C GLU A 9 0.20 -5.81 13.10
N ILE A 10 0.59 -7.03 12.69
CA ILE A 10 0.70 -7.45 11.29
C ILE A 10 -0.64 -7.31 10.58
N ASP A 11 -1.72 -7.80 11.21
CA ASP A 11 -3.07 -7.76 10.63
C ASP A 11 -3.55 -6.31 10.46
N THR A 12 -3.29 -5.44 11.45
CA THR A 12 -3.65 -4.02 11.40
C THR A 12 -2.82 -3.26 10.36
N THR A 13 -1.52 -3.51 10.26
CA THR A 13 -0.65 -2.89 9.26
C THR A 13 -1.06 -3.30 7.84
N TYR A 14 -1.39 -4.58 7.63
CA TYR A 14 -1.97 -5.03 6.36
C TYR A 14 -3.30 -4.34 6.03
N ALA A 15 -4.20 -4.20 7.01
CA ALA A 15 -5.47 -3.52 6.80
C ALA A 15 -5.28 -2.06 6.35
N LYS A 16 -4.27 -1.35 6.88
CA LYS A 16 -3.93 0.02 6.42
C LYS A 16 -3.51 0.06 4.95
N ILE A 17 -2.74 -0.93 4.47
CA ILE A 17 -2.38 -1.03 3.05
C ILE A 17 -3.64 -1.23 2.21
N VAL A 18 -4.55 -2.10 2.64
CA VAL A 18 -5.82 -2.35 1.91
C VAL A 18 -6.62 -1.06 1.72
N LEU A 19 -6.69 -0.19 2.73
CA LEU A 19 -7.40 1.11 2.63
C LEU A 19 -6.86 2.03 1.53
N THR A 20 -5.58 1.88 1.14
CA THR A 20 -4.98 2.67 0.05
C THR A 20 -5.33 2.15 -1.35
N THR A 21 -5.87 0.93 -1.44
CA THR A 21 -6.08 0.26 -2.74
C THR A 21 -7.19 0.94 -3.54
N GLU A 22 -8.32 1.25 -2.90
CA GLU A 22 -9.48 1.82 -3.59
C GLU A 22 -9.17 3.19 -4.21
N PRO A 23 -8.57 4.17 -3.51
CA PRO A 23 -8.25 5.45 -4.13
C PRO A 23 -7.23 5.36 -5.28
N LEU A 24 -6.29 4.40 -5.22
CA LEU A 24 -5.36 4.14 -6.32
C LEU A 24 -6.06 3.53 -7.54
N LEU A 25 -7.03 2.64 -7.32
CA LEU A 25 -7.88 2.09 -8.39
C LEU A 25 -8.78 3.18 -9.01
N GLU A 26 -9.37 4.05 -8.19
CA GLU A 26 -10.18 5.18 -8.66
C GLU A 26 -9.36 6.11 -9.58
N PHE A 27 -8.12 6.40 -9.21
CA PHE A 27 -7.22 7.17 -10.08
C PHE A 27 -6.97 6.45 -11.41
N ASN A 28 -6.64 5.16 -11.36
CA ASN A 28 -6.42 4.37 -12.57
C ASN A 28 -7.67 4.39 -13.47
N ASP A 29 -8.84 4.10 -12.92
CA ASP A 29 -10.11 4.04 -13.65
C ASP A 29 -10.47 5.38 -14.29
N LYS A 30 -10.15 6.49 -13.62
CA LYS A 30 -10.37 7.85 -14.12
C LYS A 30 -9.52 8.17 -15.35
N TYR A 31 -8.28 7.68 -15.42
CA TYR A 31 -7.32 8.09 -16.45
C TYR A 31 -7.00 7.02 -17.50
N VAL A 32 -7.35 5.74 -17.27
CA VAL A 32 -7.03 4.62 -18.19
C VAL A 32 -7.72 4.71 -19.56
N LYS A 33 -8.80 5.49 -19.68
CA LYS A 33 -9.60 5.64 -20.93
C LYS A 33 -9.41 6.99 -21.62
N VAL A 34 -8.46 7.79 -21.17
CA VAL A 34 -8.16 9.10 -21.73
C VAL A 34 -7.54 8.98 -23.13
N ASN A 35 -7.98 9.84 -24.04
CA ASN A 35 -7.48 9.97 -25.41
C ASN A 35 -6.60 11.20 -25.55
N ALA A 36 -5.87 11.31 -26.67
CA ALA A 36 -4.91 12.40 -26.90
C ALA A 36 -5.54 13.80 -26.93
N ASP A 37 -6.83 13.89 -27.29
CA ASP A 37 -7.56 15.15 -27.42
C ASP A 37 -8.36 15.53 -26.15
N ASP A 38 -8.34 14.69 -25.11
CA ASP A 38 -9.09 14.95 -23.88
C ASP A 38 -8.38 16.01 -23.02
N GLU A 39 -9.12 17.01 -22.58
CA GLU A 39 -8.62 17.97 -21.61
C GLU A 39 -8.55 17.35 -20.20
N LEU A 40 -7.41 17.48 -19.54
CA LEU A 40 -7.15 16.88 -18.23
C LEU A 40 -6.83 17.93 -17.14
N PRO A 41 -7.73 18.90 -16.89
CA PRO A 41 -7.43 20.04 -16.01
C PRO A 41 -7.09 19.66 -14.57
N ASN A 42 -7.48 18.45 -14.12
CA ASN A 42 -7.25 17.97 -12.77
C ASN A 42 -6.10 16.95 -12.66
N PHE A 43 -5.50 16.53 -13.78
CA PHE A 43 -4.56 15.40 -13.78
C PHE A 43 -3.32 15.64 -12.94
N GLU A 44 -2.70 16.82 -13.02
CA GLU A 44 -1.54 17.14 -12.19
C GLU A 44 -1.86 17.07 -10.69
N GLY A 45 -3.01 17.64 -10.28
CA GLY A 45 -3.45 17.62 -8.90
C GLY A 45 -3.78 16.22 -8.40
N ASP A 46 -4.42 15.39 -9.23
CA ASP A 46 -4.74 14.02 -8.87
C ASP A 46 -3.49 13.11 -8.88
N MET A 47 -2.52 13.37 -9.76
CA MET A 47 -1.22 12.70 -9.76
C MET A 47 -0.42 13.03 -8.50
N SER A 48 -0.44 14.29 -8.04
CA SER A 48 0.20 14.67 -6.77
C SER A 48 -0.37 13.89 -5.59
N LYS A 49 -1.69 13.80 -5.50
CA LYS A 49 -2.36 13.02 -4.43
C LYS A 49 -2.02 11.54 -4.48
N VAL A 50 -1.93 10.96 -5.68
CA VAL A 50 -1.48 9.57 -5.85
C VAL A 50 -0.04 9.40 -5.38
N GLY A 51 0.84 10.34 -5.70
CA GLY A 51 2.23 10.32 -5.23
C GLY A 51 2.30 10.31 -3.70
N GLU A 52 1.59 11.23 -3.05
CA GLU A 52 1.49 11.30 -1.58
C GLU A 52 0.91 10.01 -0.96
N LEU A 53 -0.13 9.44 -1.59
CA LEU A 53 -0.74 8.20 -1.13
C LEU A 53 0.20 6.99 -1.30
N LEU A 54 0.98 6.94 -2.38
CA LEU A 54 1.97 5.90 -2.62
C LEU A 54 3.13 6.00 -1.61
N GLU A 55 3.58 7.21 -1.27
CA GLU A 55 4.59 7.42 -0.24
C GLU A 55 4.11 6.87 1.12
N LEU A 56 2.88 7.21 1.52
CA LEU A 56 2.26 6.65 2.72
C LEU A 56 2.15 5.12 2.64
N ARG A 57 1.75 4.57 1.48
CA ARG A 57 1.62 3.13 1.27
C ARG A 57 2.96 2.42 1.43
N PHE A 58 4.04 2.99 0.88
CA PHE A 58 5.39 2.42 1.00
C PHE A 58 5.89 2.40 2.45
N GLU A 59 5.67 3.47 3.22
CA GLU A 59 6.04 3.49 4.63
C GLU A 59 5.34 2.37 5.43
N VAL A 60 4.05 2.14 5.16
CA VAL A 60 3.28 1.07 5.81
C VAL A 60 3.73 -0.31 5.33
N GLU A 61 4.04 -0.49 4.04
CA GLU A 61 4.57 -1.74 3.49
C GLU A 61 5.95 -2.09 4.05
N ASP A 62 6.83 -1.10 4.20
CA ASP A 62 8.16 -1.27 4.81
C ASP A 62 8.04 -1.70 6.28
N ASN A 63 7.10 -1.10 7.03
CA ASN A 63 6.79 -1.53 8.39
C ASN A 63 6.31 -2.99 8.42
N LEU A 64 5.38 -3.38 7.53
CA LEU A 64 4.90 -4.75 7.46
C LEU A 64 6.03 -5.75 7.16
N ILE A 65 6.93 -5.40 6.24
CA ILE A 65 8.11 -6.21 5.92
C ILE A 65 8.97 -6.42 7.18
N GLN A 66 9.22 -5.37 7.95
CA GLN A 66 9.98 -5.45 9.19
C GLN A 66 9.31 -6.35 10.24
N LEU A 67 8.00 -6.20 10.47
CA LEU A 67 7.24 -7.04 11.40
C LEU A 67 7.28 -8.53 11.02
N ILE A 68 7.17 -8.82 9.72
CA ILE A 68 7.28 -10.19 9.20
C ILE A 68 8.70 -10.73 9.40
N ALA A 69 9.72 -9.93 9.10
CA ALA A 69 11.11 -10.32 9.29
C ALA A 69 11.42 -10.65 10.76
N ASP A 70 10.92 -9.83 11.70
CA ASP A 70 11.10 -10.05 13.13
C ASP A 70 10.36 -11.31 13.62
N SER A 71 9.13 -11.54 13.14
CA SER A 71 8.37 -12.78 13.44
C SER A 71 9.10 -14.05 12.99
N LEU A 72 9.79 -13.97 11.84
CA LEU A 72 10.57 -15.09 11.31
C LEU A 72 11.92 -15.30 12.02
N ALA A 73 12.47 -14.26 12.66
CA ALA A 73 13.75 -14.32 13.36
C ALA A 73 13.66 -15.01 14.73
N ILE A 74 12.45 -15.22 15.28
CA ILE A 74 12.25 -15.92 16.56
C ILE A 74 12.56 -17.42 16.38
N PRO A 75 13.61 -17.98 17.02
CA PRO A 75 13.92 -19.40 16.91
C PRO A 75 12.83 -20.26 17.55
N PRO A 76 12.53 -21.45 17.02
CA PRO A 76 11.64 -22.38 17.69
C PRO A 76 12.25 -22.79 19.05
N GLY A 77 11.63 -22.35 20.16
CA GLY A 77 11.98 -22.77 21.53
C GLY A 77 12.34 -21.65 22.53
N ALA A 78 12.10 -20.38 22.22
CA ALA A 78 12.12 -19.29 23.21
C ALA A 78 10.79 -19.18 23.98
#